data_AF-A0A5N5LC22-F1
#
_entry.id   AF-A0A5N5LC22-F1
#
_cell.length_a   1.000
_cell.length_b   1.000
_cell.length_c   1.000
_cell.angle_alpha   90.00
_cell.angle_beta   90.00
_cell.angle_gamma   90.00
#
_symmetry.space_group_name_H-M   'P 1'
#
loop_
_entity.id
_entity.type
_entity.pdbx_description
1 polymer ?
#
loop_
_entity_poly.entity_id
_entity_poly.type
_entity_poly.pdbx_seq_one_letter_code
_entity_poly.pdbx_strand_id
1 'polypeptide(L)'
;MSETGEKSSVKIGDEAEKDWEAAKAFFNNLKSKKPRPPKPCTAITIAVSSRTLFNMVEERKIYEEKGLEQYVSYNQQHENQPLKPGAAFPFVKALMTVNARLRELYPESEELFDIVLMTNNHAQVGVRLINTINHYDLLIERFCMTGGKSPVGYLKAYMTNLYLSKDPEKVKDAIEEGIAAATLFTPGKKMELSESQLRVAFDGDAVLFSDESEIIVKQQGLDEFFEHEKANVNKPLAQGPLKCFLEALGKLQRKFYSKNERMNCPIRTFLVTARSAASSGARVLKTLRSWGLEIDEALFLAGAPKGPLLEKIKPHIFFDDQMFHIEGATETGTIAAHVPYGIGQKYHKGKLIEQPEKQK
;
A
#
# COMPACT_ATOMS: atom_id res chain seq x y z
N MET A 1 -0.17 -49.17 45.45
CA MET A 1 -1.26 -49.34 44.47
C MET A 1 -2.03 -48.04 44.47
N SER A 2 -2.21 -47.25 43.43
CA SER A 2 -1.75 -47.27 42.04
C SER A 2 -2.11 -45.87 41.51
N GLU A 3 -1.20 -45.28 40.75
CA GLU A 3 -1.40 -44.09 39.93
C GLU A 3 -2.59 -44.27 38.98
N THR A 4 -3.35 -43.20 38.71
CA THR A 4 -3.79 -42.79 37.36
C THR A 4 -4.69 -41.56 37.47
N GLY A 5 -4.20 -40.41 37.01
CA GLY A 5 -4.98 -39.18 36.98
C GLY A 5 -4.38 -38.08 36.12
N GLU A 6 -3.68 -38.45 35.04
CA GLU A 6 -3.09 -37.48 34.11
C GLU A 6 -3.01 -38.09 32.71
N LYS A 7 -4.08 -37.95 31.91
CA LYS A 7 -4.12 -38.28 30.46
C LYS A 7 -5.50 -37.92 29.87
N SER A 8 -5.84 -36.64 29.76
CA SER A 8 -7.00 -36.22 28.95
C SER A 8 -6.87 -34.87 28.24
N SER A 9 -5.90 -34.02 28.62
CA SER A 9 -5.70 -32.70 27.98
C SER A 9 -4.83 -32.73 26.72
N VAL A 10 -3.97 -33.75 26.54
CA VAL A 10 -3.03 -33.82 25.41
C VAL A 10 -3.67 -34.37 24.13
N LYS A 11 -4.70 -35.22 24.23
CA LYS A 11 -5.32 -35.86 23.06
C LYS A 11 -6.20 -34.92 22.21
N ILE A 12 -6.81 -33.91 22.82
CA ILE A 12 -7.75 -33.00 22.13
C ILE A 12 -6.98 -32.04 21.18
N GLY A 13 -5.75 -31.66 21.53
CA GLY A 13 -4.89 -30.85 20.66
C GLY A 13 -4.44 -31.61 19.42
N ASP A 14 -3.98 -32.86 19.58
CA ASP A 14 -3.50 -33.71 18.50
C ASP A 14 -4.60 -34.12 17.51
N GLU A 15 -5.84 -34.33 17.99
CA GLU A 15 -6.99 -34.65 17.13
C GLU A 15 -7.48 -33.43 16.34
N ALA A 16 -7.56 -32.25 16.98
CA ALA A 16 -7.93 -31.01 16.29
C ALA A 16 -6.90 -30.58 15.24
N GLU A 17 -5.61 -30.82 15.49
CA GLU A 17 -4.53 -30.52 14.54
C GLU A 17 -4.55 -31.49 13.35
N LYS A 18 -4.85 -32.78 13.57
CA LYS A 18 -5.07 -33.76 12.51
C LYS A 18 -6.33 -33.49 11.68
N ASP A 19 -7.42 -33.08 12.32
CA ASP A 19 -8.64 -32.68 11.63
C ASP A 19 -8.41 -31.42 10.77
N TRP A 20 -7.59 -30.48 11.26
CA TRP A 20 -7.15 -29.32 10.49
C TRP A 20 -6.26 -29.70 9.30
N GLU A 21 -5.30 -30.61 9.49
CA GLU A 21 -4.45 -31.10 8.39
C GLU A 21 -5.25 -31.85 7.33
N ALA A 22 -6.22 -32.68 7.74
CA ALA A 22 -7.13 -33.37 6.85
C ALA A 22 -8.05 -32.41 6.09
N ALA A 23 -8.62 -31.41 6.77
CA ALA A 23 -9.43 -30.36 6.14
C ALA A 23 -8.59 -29.51 5.16
N LYS A 24 -7.33 -29.21 5.50
CA LYS A 24 -6.38 -28.51 4.65
C LYS A 24 -6.01 -29.32 3.40
N ALA A 25 -5.76 -30.63 3.55
CA ALA A 25 -5.50 -31.53 2.43
C ALA A 25 -6.72 -31.65 1.49
N PHE A 26 -7.92 -31.78 2.06
CA PHE A 26 -9.17 -31.79 1.32
C PHE A 26 -9.39 -30.48 0.54
N PHE A 27 -9.23 -29.34 1.19
CA PHE A 27 -9.36 -28.03 0.55
C PHE A 27 -8.32 -27.83 -0.56
N ASN A 28 -7.09 -28.27 -0.35
CA ASN A 28 -6.04 -28.22 -1.37
C ASN A 28 -6.36 -29.07 -2.61
N ASN A 29 -7.23 -30.08 -2.52
CA ASN A 29 -7.60 -30.95 -3.63
C ASN A 29 -8.84 -30.47 -4.42
N LEU A 30 -9.54 -29.42 -3.98
CA LEU A 30 -10.75 -28.89 -4.64
C LEU A 30 -10.44 -28.14 -5.95
N LYS A 31 -10.72 -28.73 -7.12
CA LYS A 31 -10.49 -28.06 -8.41
C LYS A 31 -11.43 -26.85 -8.58
N SER A 32 -10.87 -25.69 -8.93
CA SER A 32 -11.61 -24.45 -9.22
C SER A 32 -11.23 -23.91 -10.59
N LYS A 33 -12.18 -23.25 -11.27
CA LYS A 33 -11.93 -22.51 -12.52
C LYS A 33 -11.30 -21.14 -12.26
N LYS A 34 -11.43 -20.58 -11.05
CA LYS A 34 -10.76 -19.34 -10.64
C LYS A 34 -9.40 -19.65 -10.00
N PRO A 35 -8.35 -18.86 -10.27
CA PRO A 35 -7.07 -19.02 -9.61
C PRO A 35 -7.24 -18.88 -8.10
N ARG A 36 -6.72 -19.82 -7.31
CA ARG A 36 -6.78 -19.73 -5.85
C ARG A 36 -5.94 -18.53 -5.36
N PRO A 37 -6.39 -17.81 -4.32
CA PRO A 37 -5.59 -16.76 -3.70
C PRO A 37 -4.30 -17.37 -3.13
N PRO A 38 -3.17 -16.63 -3.17
CA PRO A 38 -1.93 -17.12 -2.62
C PRO A 38 -2.02 -17.30 -1.10
N LYS A 39 -1.25 -18.22 -0.54
CA LYS A 39 -1.15 -18.39 0.92
C LYS A 39 -0.64 -17.10 1.59
N PRO A 40 -1.27 -16.64 2.70
CA PRO A 40 -0.89 -15.38 3.35
C PRO A 40 0.58 -15.27 3.75
N CYS A 41 1.21 -16.38 4.18
CA CYS A 41 2.61 -16.38 4.63
C CYS A 41 3.64 -16.15 3.51
N THR A 42 3.25 -16.30 2.25
CA THR A 42 4.13 -16.13 1.08
C THR A 42 3.71 -14.99 0.16
N ALA A 43 2.47 -14.50 0.33
CA ALA A 43 1.92 -13.44 -0.47
C ALA A 43 2.45 -12.07 -0.07
N ILE A 44 2.38 -11.12 -1.02
CA ILE A 44 2.56 -9.70 -0.74
C ILE A 44 1.17 -9.11 -0.55
N THR A 45 0.77 -8.89 0.69
CA THR A 45 -0.58 -8.47 1.04
C THR A 45 -0.76 -6.97 0.90
N ILE A 46 -1.68 -6.58 0.02
CA ILE A 46 -2.09 -5.20 -0.24
C ILE A 46 -3.50 -5.00 0.32
N ALA A 47 -3.59 -4.31 1.45
CA ALA A 47 -4.86 -3.97 2.07
C ALA A 47 -5.41 -2.67 1.48
N VAL A 48 -6.63 -2.70 0.95
CA VAL A 48 -7.29 -1.51 0.38
C VAL A 48 -8.61 -1.26 1.10
N SER A 49 -8.88 0.01 1.44
CA SER A 49 -10.19 0.39 1.96
C SER A 49 -11.28 0.34 0.90
N SER A 50 -12.53 0.07 1.29
CA SER A 50 -13.66 0.12 0.35
C SER A 50 -13.79 1.47 -0.36
N ARG A 51 -13.51 2.58 0.34
CA ARG A 51 -13.56 3.95 -0.20
C ARG A 51 -12.39 4.30 -1.13
N THR A 52 -11.29 3.55 -1.08
CA THR A 52 -10.20 3.71 -2.05
C THR A 52 -10.43 2.88 -3.28
N LEU A 53 -10.91 1.64 -3.12
CA LEU A 53 -11.20 0.73 -4.23
C LEU A 53 -12.41 1.17 -5.05
N PHE A 54 -13.48 1.62 -4.39
CA PHE A 54 -14.72 2.06 -5.03
C PHE A 54 -15.06 3.51 -4.67
N ASN A 55 -15.73 4.18 -5.60
CA ASN A 55 -16.30 5.49 -5.35
C ASN A 55 -17.58 5.33 -4.52
N MET A 56 -17.48 5.68 -3.24
CA MET A 56 -18.57 5.62 -2.27
C MET A 56 -18.93 7.00 -1.71
N VAL A 57 -18.80 8.06 -2.53
CA VAL A 57 -19.04 9.46 -2.08
C VAL A 57 -20.49 9.67 -1.67
N GLU A 58 -21.44 9.12 -2.43
CA GLU A 58 -22.88 9.23 -2.13
C GLU A 58 -23.24 8.48 -0.85
N GLU A 59 -22.76 7.24 -0.71
CA GLU A 59 -23.01 6.42 0.46
C GLU A 59 -22.39 7.06 1.71
N ARG A 60 -21.20 7.65 1.59
CA ARG A 60 -20.57 8.39 2.68
C ARG A 60 -21.42 9.58 3.12
N LYS A 61 -21.97 10.35 2.17
CA LYS A 61 -22.86 11.47 2.47
C LYS A 61 -24.10 11.00 3.25
N ILE A 62 -24.69 9.87 2.86
CA ILE A 62 -25.82 9.25 3.59
C ILE A 62 -25.42 8.88 5.02
N TYR A 63 -24.25 8.27 5.21
CA TYR A 63 -23.75 7.92 6.55
C TYR A 63 -23.55 9.17 7.43
N GLU A 64 -22.93 10.21 6.89
CA GLU A 64 -22.62 11.46 7.62
C GLU A 64 -23.89 12.26 7.96
N GLU A 65 -24.87 12.32 7.05
CA GLU A 65 -26.09 13.11 7.24
C GLU A 65 -27.23 12.35 7.94
N LYS A 66 -27.34 11.04 7.70
CA LYS A 66 -28.50 10.22 8.11
C LYS A 66 -28.16 9.05 9.04
N GLY A 67 -26.87 8.83 9.32
CA GLY A 67 -26.40 7.79 10.23
C GLY A 67 -26.35 6.37 9.64
N LEU A 68 -25.93 5.43 10.49
CA LEU A 68 -25.60 4.05 10.11
C LEU A 68 -26.80 3.27 9.55
N GLU A 69 -27.97 3.37 10.16
CA GLU A 69 -29.15 2.58 9.75
C GLU A 69 -29.60 2.92 8.32
N GLN A 70 -29.65 4.22 7.99
CA GLN A 70 -30.01 4.68 6.64
C GLN A 70 -28.93 4.31 5.62
N TYR A 71 -27.66 4.37 6.02
CA TYR A 71 -26.55 3.90 5.21
C TYR A 71 -26.64 2.40 4.88
N VAL A 72 -26.96 1.55 5.86
CA VAL A 72 -27.11 0.11 5.67
C VAL A 72 -28.30 -0.19 4.77
N SER A 73 -29.47 0.39 5.06
CA SER A 73 -30.69 0.22 4.27
C SER A 73 -30.50 0.63 2.80
N TYR A 74 -29.85 1.77 2.56
CA TYR A 74 -29.53 2.21 1.21
C TYR A 74 -28.66 1.19 0.46
N ASN A 75 -27.61 0.67 1.09
CA ASN A 75 -26.72 -0.30 0.44
C ASN A 75 -27.40 -1.66 0.18
N GLN A 76 -28.34 -2.08 1.03
CA GLN A 76 -29.14 -3.28 0.80
C GLN A 76 -30.09 -3.10 -0.40
N GLN A 77 -30.79 -1.98 -0.49
CA GLN A 77 -31.68 -1.68 -1.62
C GLN A 77 -30.94 -1.61 -2.96
N HIS A 78 -29.65 -1.24 -2.92
CA HIS A 78 -28.80 -1.09 -4.10
C HIS A 78 -27.76 -2.21 -4.24
N GLU A 79 -27.95 -3.36 -3.58
CA GLU A 79 -26.92 -4.41 -3.50
C GLU A 79 -26.52 -4.99 -4.86
N ASN A 80 -27.43 -4.97 -5.83
CA ASN A 80 -27.20 -5.44 -7.20
C ASN A 80 -26.74 -4.33 -8.16
N GLN A 81 -26.55 -3.10 -7.66
CA GLN A 81 -26.02 -1.97 -8.43
C GLN A 81 -24.54 -1.78 -8.12
N PRO A 82 -23.63 -2.11 -9.07
CA PRO A 82 -22.19 -2.01 -8.85
C PRO A 82 -21.76 -0.58 -8.52
N LEU A 83 -20.85 -0.43 -7.55
CA LEU A 83 -20.23 0.86 -7.24
C LEU A 83 -19.27 1.27 -8.36
N LYS A 84 -19.13 2.57 -8.61
CA LYS A 84 -18.17 3.06 -9.62
C LYS A 84 -16.73 2.82 -9.15
N PRO A 85 -15.76 2.65 -10.08
CA PRO A 85 -14.35 2.51 -9.72
C PRO A 85 -13.81 3.69 -8.90
N GLY A 86 -13.03 3.39 -7.86
CA GLY A 86 -12.31 4.37 -7.03
C GLY A 86 -10.87 4.60 -7.47
N ALA A 87 -10.12 5.38 -6.70
CA ALA A 87 -8.73 5.74 -7.02
C ALA A 87 -7.76 4.56 -7.01
N ALA A 88 -7.96 3.56 -6.14
CA ALA A 88 -7.09 2.38 -6.08
C ALA A 88 -7.44 1.34 -7.16
N PHE A 89 -8.57 1.49 -7.86
CA PHE A 89 -9.03 0.52 -8.84
C PHE A 89 -8.02 0.20 -9.96
N PRO A 90 -7.45 1.20 -10.68
CA PRO A 90 -6.45 0.91 -11.70
C PRO A 90 -5.19 0.26 -11.12
N PHE A 91 -4.76 0.66 -9.92
CA PHE A 91 -3.64 0.04 -9.22
C PHE A 91 -3.92 -1.44 -8.92
N VAL A 92 -5.11 -1.79 -8.42
CA VAL A 92 -5.51 -3.20 -8.20
C VAL A 92 -5.54 -4.00 -9.51
N LYS A 93 -6.05 -3.42 -10.60
CA LYS A 93 -6.00 -4.08 -11.92
C LYS A 93 -4.55 -4.33 -12.38
N ALA A 94 -3.64 -3.38 -12.18
CA ALA A 94 -2.24 -3.56 -12.52
C ALA A 94 -1.54 -4.63 -11.65
N LEU A 95 -1.86 -4.74 -10.35
CA LEU A 95 -1.40 -5.84 -9.50
C LEU A 95 -1.88 -7.20 -10.03
N MET A 96 -3.14 -7.28 -10.50
CA MET A 96 -3.69 -8.48 -11.12
C MET A 96 -2.97 -8.83 -12.43
N THR A 97 -2.63 -7.84 -13.26
CA THR A 97 -1.83 -8.05 -14.48
C THR A 97 -0.46 -8.66 -14.14
N VAL A 98 0.21 -8.14 -13.11
CA VAL A 98 1.48 -8.70 -12.63
C VAL A 98 1.30 -10.15 -12.16
N ASN A 99 0.25 -10.43 -11.38
CA ASN A 99 -0.05 -11.78 -10.92
C ASN A 99 -0.29 -12.76 -12.08
N ALA A 100 -1.00 -12.34 -13.13
CA ALA A 100 -1.24 -13.16 -14.32
C ALA A 100 0.09 -13.52 -15.00
N ARG A 101 0.97 -12.54 -15.22
CA ARG A 101 2.31 -12.74 -15.80
C ARG A 101 3.20 -13.63 -14.91
N LEU A 102 3.11 -13.49 -13.59
CA LEU A 102 3.84 -14.38 -12.66
C LEU A 102 3.34 -15.82 -12.78
N ARG A 103 2.03 -16.05 -12.89
CA ARG A 103 1.47 -17.39 -13.06
C ARG A 103 1.82 -18.03 -14.40
N GLU A 104 1.95 -17.25 -15.47
CA GLU A 104 2.44 -17.74 -16.77
C GLU A 104 3.87 -18.31 -16.64
N LEU A 105 4.75 -17.60 -15.91
CA LEU A 105 6.16 -17.98 -15.78
C LEU A 105 6.42 -18.98 -14.63
N TYR A 106 5.57 -18.97 -13.61
CA TYR A 106 5.66 -19.76 -12.39
C TYR A 106 4.27 -20.25 -11.94
N PRO A 107 3.69 -21.27 -12.61
CA PRO A 107 2.33 -21.74 -12.32
C PRO A 107 2.08 -22.16 -10.86
N GLU A 108 3.09 -22.74 -10.23
CA GLU A 108 3.04 -23.26 -8.84
C GLU A 108 3.45 -22.21 -7.79
N SER A 109 3.80 -20.99 -8.20
CA SER A 109 4.29 -19.97 -7.26
C SER A 109 3.15 -19.30 -6.51
N GLU A 110 3.22 -19.36 -5.19
CA GLU A 110 2.32 -18.66 -4.27
C GLU A 110 2.83 -17.25 -3.87
N GLU A 111 4.01 -16.84 -4.36
CA GLU A 111 4.53 -15.48 -4.14
C GLU A 111 3.91 -14.51 -5.16
N LEU A 112 2.69 -14.08 -4.85
CA LEU A 112 1.87 -13.18 -5.65
C LEU A 112 1.37 -12.03 -4.78
N PHE A 113 0.78 -11.01 -5.39
CA PHE A 113 0.00 -10.03 -4.64
C PHE A 113 -1.31 -10.66 -4.14
N ASP A 114 -1.60 -10.44 -2.86
CA ASP A 114 -2.89 -10.76 -2.25
C ASP A 114 -3.61 -9.46 -1.91
N ILE A 115 -4.72 -9.19 -2.61
CA ILE A 115 -5.50 -7.97 -2.37
C ILE A 115 -6.57 -8.29 -1.34
N VAL A 116 -6.57 -7.53 -0.25
CA VAL A 116 -7.51 -7.69 0.86
C VAL A 116 -8.37 -6.44 1.00
N LEU A 117 -9.69 -6.60 0.99
CA LEU A 117 -10.60 -5.49 1.26
C LEU A 117 -10.75 -5.29 2.78
N MET A 118 -10.37 -4.10 3.26
CA MET A 118 -10.43 -3.73 4.67
C MET A 118 -11.42 -2.59 4.89
N THR A 119 -12.54 -2.84 5.57
CA THR A 119 -13.58 -1.83 5.74
C THR A 119 -14.13 -1.79 7.16
N ASN A 120 -14.47 -0.59 7.62
CA ASN A 120 -15.24 -0.38 8.83
C ASN A 120 -16.75 -0.45 8.59
N ASN A 121 -17.19 -0.81 7.39
CA ASN A 121 -18.60 -0.98 7.09
C ASN A 121 -19.20 -2.15 7.88
N HIS A 122 -20.51 -2.04 8.13
CA HIS A 122 -21.31 -3.15 8.65
C HIS A 122 -21.35 -4.30 7.65
N ALA A 123 -21.39 -5.55 8.13
CA ALA A 123 -21.35 -6.76 7.30
C ALA A 123 -22.48 -6.81 6.25
N GLN A 124 -23.63 -6.21 6.54
CA GLN A 124 -24.77 -6.10 5.62
C GLN A 124 -24.45 -5.31 4.33
N VAL A 125 -23.49 -4.39 4.37
CA VAL A 125 -23.02 -3.67 3.17
C VAL A 125 -22.10 -4.55 2.32
N GLY A 126 -21.63 -5.67 2.88
CA GLY A 126 -20.68 -6.58 2.24
C GLY A 126 -21.20 -7.17 0.94
N VAL A 127 -22.50 -7.45 0.85
CA VAL A 127 -23.11 -8.03 -0.36
C VAL A 127 -22.90 -7.13 -1.57
N ARG A 128 -23.17 -5.83 -1.45
CA ARG A 128 -22.94 -4.87 -2.54
C ARG A 128 -21.47 -4.78 -2.95
N LEU A 129 -20.56 -4.84 -1.98
CA LEU A 129 -19.11 -4.84 -2.25
C LEU A 129 -18.68 -6.09 -3.00
N ILE A 130 -19.17 -7.27 -2.59
CA ILE A 130 -18.91 -8.55 -3.25
C ILE A 130 -19.48 -8.55 -4.67
N ASN A 131 -20.72 -8.09 -4.84
CA ASN A 131 -21.36 -7.98 -6.15
C ASN A 131 -20.58 -7.04 -7.07
N THR A 132 -20.07 -5.92 -6.55
CA THR A 132 -19.22 -4.98 -7.30
C THR A 132 -17.88 -5.63 -7.69
N ILE A 133 -17.23 -6.36 -6.78
CA ILE A 133 -15.98 -7.09 -7.03
C ILE A 133 -16.17 -8.12 -8.14
N ASN A 134 -17.27 -8.88 -8.08
CA ASN A 134 -17.63 -9.85 -9.10
C ASN A 134 -17.96 -9.17 -10.45
N HIS A 135 -18.68 -8.06 -10.44
CA HIS A 135 -19.03 -7.31 -11.65
C HIS A 135 -17.79 -6.84 -12.43
N TYR A 136 -16.70 -6.48 -11.73
CA TYR A 136 -15.45 -6.05 -12.34
C TYR A 136 -14.40 -7.15 -12.49
N ASP A 137 -14.77 -8.40 -12.21
CA ASP A 137 -13.88 -9.56 -12.21
C ASP A 137 -12.61 -9.35 -11.38
N LEU A 138 -12.71 -8.67 -10.24
CA LEU A 138 -11.59 -8.46 -9.33
C LEU A 138 -11.33 -9.75 -8.53
N LEU A 139 -10.07 -10.20 -8.50
CA LEU A 139 -9.65 -11.39 -7.76
C LEU A 139 -9.37 -11.07 -6.29
N ILE A 140 -10.41 -10.63 -5.57
CA ILE A 140 -10.36 -10.28 -4.15
C ILE A 140 -11.21 -11.29 -3.39
N GLU A 141 -10.56 -12.22 -2.70
CA GLU A 141 -11.23 -13.32 -1.97
C GLU A 141 -11.23 -13.10 -0.45
N ARG A 142 -10.42 -12.15 0.05
CA ARG A 142 -10.27 -11.87 1.48
C ARG A 142 -10.84 -10.51 1.85
N PHE A 143 -11.69 -10.52 2.87
CA PHE A 143 -12.39 -9.35 3.38
C PHE A 143 -12.20 -9.26 4.90
N CYS A 144 -12.17 -8.03 5.41
CA CYS A 144 -12.32 -7.73 6.82
C CYS A 144 -13.34 -6.60 6.95
N MET A 145 -14.41 -6.86 7.70
CA MET A 145 -15.48 -5.91 7.96
C MET A 145 -15.64 -5.76 9.46
N THR A 146 -15.35 -4.58 10.01
CA THR A 146 -15.25 -4.37 11.46
C THR A 146 -16.46 -3.68 12.08
N GLY A 147 -17.53 -3.45 11.32
CA GLY A 147 -18.82 -2.98 11.86
C GLY A 147 -18.73 -1.67 12.66
N GLY A 148 -17.92 -0.73 12.20
CA GLY A 148 -17.74 0.59 12.81
C GLY A 148 -16.40 0.79 13.52
N LYS A 149 -15.73 -0.27 13.96
CA LYS A 149 -14.40 -0.17 14.60
C LYS A 149 -13.29 0.05 13.57
N SER A 150 -12.15 0.59 13.99
CA SER A 150 -10.98 0.72 13.11
C SER A 150 -10.47 -0.67 12.66
N PRO A 151 -10.21 -0.88 11.36
CA PRO A 151 -9.65 -2.13 10.85
C PRO A 151 -8.13 -2.25 11.10
N VAL A 152 -7.48 -1.19 11.60
CA VAL A 152 -6.01 -1.13 11.72
C VAL A 152 -5.43 -2.27 12.55
N GLY A 153 -6.08 -2.64 13.66
CA GLY A 153 -5.64 -3.76 14.51
C GLY A 153 -5.59 -5.11 13.77
N TYR A 154 -6.35 -5.28 12.69
CA TYR A 154 -6.33 -6.50 11.88
C TYR A 154 -5.23 -6.50 10.82
N LEU A 155 -4.66 -5.34 10.46
CA LEU A 155 -3.67 -5.25 9.38
C LEU A 155 -2.43 -6.12 9.65
N LYS A 156 -1.97 -6.16 10.92
CA LYS A 156 -0.87 -7.04 11.37
C LYS A 156 -1.23 -8.52 11.24
N ALA A 157 -2.42 -8.91 11.68
CA ALA A 157 -2.90 -10.29 11.58
C ALA A 157 -3.02 -10.76 10.13
N TYR A 158 -3.29 -9.84 9.20
CA TYR A 158 -3.33 -10.12 7.77
C TYR A 158 -1.95 -10.08 7.10
N MET A 159 -0.88 -9.81 7.83
CA MET A 159 0.49 -9.67 7.30
C MET A 159 0.60 -8.59 6.22
N THR A 160 -0.12 -7.49 6.39
CA THR A 160 -0.21 -6.40 5.41
C THR A 160 1.17 -5.80 5.11
N ASN A 161 1.56 -5.77 3.83
CA ASN A 161 2.75 -5.06 3.34
C ASN A 161 2.48 -3.61 2.95
N LEU A 162 1.25 -3.30 2.53
CA LEU A 162 0.84 -1.93 2.19
C LEU A 162 -0.65 -1.74 2.50
N TYR A 163 -1.00 -0.67 3.24
CA TYR A 163 -2.37 -0.25 3.48
C TYR A 163 -2.73 1.06 2.78
N LEU A 164 -3.77 1.05 1.94
CA LEU A 164 -4.27 2.24 1.24
C LEU A 164 -5.67 2.61 1.71
N SER A 165 -5.81 3.82 2.26
CA SER A 165 -7.08 4.33 2.78
C SER A 165 -7.36 5.75 2.31
N LYS A 166 -8.64 6.18 2.34
CA LYS A 166 -9.01 7.60 2.24
C LYS A 166 -9.07 8.29 3.60
N ASP A 167 -8.71 7.56 4.65
CA ASP A 167 -8.80 8.01 6.04
C ASP A 167 -7.41 8.30 6.59
N PRO A 168 -7.03 9.58 6.77
CA PRO A 168 -5.68 9.93 7.20
C PRO A 168 -5.36 9.47 8.62
N GLU A 169 -6.35 9.40 9.51
CA GLU A 169 -6.16 8.93 10.88
C GLU A 169 -5.80 7.44 10.89
N LYS A 170 -6.57 6.61 10.15
CA LYS A 170 -6.25 5.17 10.03
C LYS A 170 -4.90 4.90 9.39
N VAL A 171 -4.47 5.75 8.47
CA VAL A 171 -3.15 5.63 7.82
C VAL A 171 -2.05 5.94 8.82
N LYS A 172 -2.21 7.01 9.60
CA LYS A 172 -1.27 7.37 10.67
C LYS A 172 -1.15 6.23 11.69
N ASP A 173 -2.27 5.71 12.18
CA ASP A 173 -2.30 4.58 13.12
C ASP A 173 -1.57 3.36 12.54
N ALA A 174 -1.78 3.04 11.25
CA ALA A 174 -1.10 1.93 10.60
C ALA A 174 0.43 2.12 10.51
N ILE A 175 0.90 3.35 10.23
CA ILE A 175 2.33 3.68 10.20
C ILE A 175 2.94 3.57 11.61
N GLU A 176 2.24 4.04 12.64
CA GLU A 176 2.67 3.91 14.04
C GLU A 176 2.78 2.44 14.48
N GLU A 177 1.92 1.57 13.94
CA GLU A 177 1.98 0.12 14.11
C GLU A 177 3.09 -0.56 13.27
N GLY A 178 3.86 0.20 12.48
CA GLY A 178 4.97 -0.30 11.66
C GLY A 178 4.54 -0.91 10.32
N ILE A 179 3.34 -0.58 9.84
CA ILE A 179 2.82 -1.03 8.54
C ILE A 179 2.96 0.13 7.54
N ALA A 180 3.52 -0.15 6.36
CA ALA A 180 3.54 0.85 5.30
C ALA A 180 2.11 1.23 4.91
N ALA A 181 1.78 2.52 4.97
CA ALA A 181 0.45 2.99 4.65
C ALA A 181 0.47 4.37 3.99
N ALA A 182 -0.58 4.67 3.24
CA ALA A 182 -0.75 5.98 2.63
C ALA A 182 -2.22 6.38 2.46
N THR A 183 -2.47 7.68 2.53
CA THR A 183 -3.78 8.29 2.29
C THR A 183 -3.93 8.58 0.81
N LEU A 184 -4.91 7.96 0.15
CA LEU A 184 -5.07 8.03 -1.30
C LEU A 184 -5.98 9.18 -1.73
N PHE A 185 -5.47 10.00 -2.65
CA PHE A 185 -6.18 11.13 -3.24
C PHE A 185 -6.59 10.80 -4.67
N THR A 186 -7.80 11.24 -5.03
CA THR A 186 -8.35 11.02 -6.37
C THR A 186 -8.18 12.31 -7.16
N PRO A 187 -7.48 12.28 -8.33
CA PRO A 187 -7.36 13.47 -9.15
C PRO A 187 -8.70 13.85 -9.78
N GLY A 188 -8.92 15.15 -10.01
CA GLY A 188 -10.09 15.63 -10.74
C GLY A 188 -10.04 15.34 -12.24
N LYS A 189 -8.82 15.24 -12.80
CA LYS A 189 -8.55 14.89 -14.19
C LYS A 189 -8.22 13.41 -14.31
N LYS A 190 -8.79 12.73 -15.32
CA LYS A 190 -8.42 11.34 -15.64
C LYS A 190 -7.13 11.31 -16.45
N MET A 191 -6.24 10.41 -16.07
CA MET A 191 -5.04 10.05 -16.82
C MET A 191 -5.18 8.62 -17.34
N GLU A 192 -4.77 8.41 -18.58
CA GLU A 192 -4.71 7.07 -19.18
C GLU A 192 -3.48 6.34 -18.65
N LEU A 193 -3.71 5.21 -17.97
CA LEU A 193 -2.67 4.41 -17.32
C LEU A 193 -2.32 3.19 -18.16
N SER A 194 -1.13 2.64 -17.94
CA SER A 194 -0.68 1.43 -18.65
C SER A 194 -1.46 0.20 -18.19
N GLU A 195 -2.05 -0.55 -19.12
CA GLU A 195 -2.75 -1.80 -18.78
C GLU A 195 -1.80 -3.01 -18.63
N SER A 196 -0.59 -2.89 -19.19
CA SER A 196 0.41 -3.97 -19.21
C SER A 196 1.47 -3.87 -18.11
N GLN A 197 1.63 -2.70 -17.47
CA GLN A 197 2.63 -2.48 -16.43
C GLN A 197 2.03 -1.83 -15.18
N LEU A 198 2.34 -2.40 -14.02
CA LEU A 198 2.30 -1.70 -12.74
C LEU A 198 3.44 -0.67 -12.66
N ARG A 199 3.07 0.60 -12.55
CA ARG A 199 4.01 1.72 -12.40
C ARG A 199 3.85 2.35 -11.02
N VAL A 200 4.90 2.30 -10.20
CA VAL A 200 4.89 2.82 -8.83
C VAL A 200 5.98 3.88 -8.68
N ALA A 201 5.58 5.11 -8.36
CA ALA A 201 6.50 6.21 -8.12
C ALA A 201 6.59 6.53 -6.63
N PHE A 202 7.80 6.79 -6.16
CA PHE A 202 8.10 7.11 -4.77
C PHE A 202 8.89 8.41 -4.69
N ASP A 203 8.56 9.25 -3.72
CA ASP A 203 9.56 10.17 -3.19
C ASP A 203 10.65 9.42 -2.41
N GLY A 204 11.79 10.07 -2.23
CA GLY A 204 12.91 9.55 -1.46
C GLY A 204 12.73 9.72 0.04
N ASP A 205 12.95 10.94 0.51
CA ASP A 205 13.00 11.27 1.94
C ASP A 205 11.61 11.15 2.58
N ALA A 206 11.56 10.74 3.85
CA ALA A 206 10.33 10.47 4.61
C ALA A 206 9.34 9.45 3.97
N VAL A 207 9.72 8.79 2.87
CA VAL A 207 8.95 7.75 2.19
C VAL A 207 9.75 6.44 2.13
N LEU A 208 10.83 6.41 1.33
CA LEU A 208 11.74 5.28 1.23
C LEU A 208 12.87 5.36 2.27
N PHE A 209 13.33 6.58 2.53
CA PHE A 209 14.34 6.90 3.53
C PHE A 209 13.69 7.59 4.74
N SER A 210 14.39 7.63 5.87
CA SER A 210 13.98 8.41 7.03
C SER A 210 13.97 9.92 6.74
N ASP A 211 13.44 10.71 7.67
CA ASP A 211 13.44 12.17 7.62
C ASP A 211 14.75 12.84 8.10
N GLU A 212 15.83 12.06 8.32
CA GLU A 212 17.17 12.53 8.71
C GLU A 212 17.62 13.77 7.92
N SER A 213 17.50 13.71 6.59
CA SER A 213 17.92 14.79 5.71
C SER A 213 17.04 16.04 5.83
N GLU A 214 15.72 15.87 6.02
CA GLU A 214 14.80 16.99 6.21
C GLU A 214 15.07 17.71 7.54
N ILE A 215 15.39 16.94 8.60
CA ILE A 215 15.77 17.49 9.91
C ILE A 215 17.00 18.39 9.78
N ILE A 216 18.04 17.94 9.07
CA ILE A 216 19.27 18.73 8.87
C ILE A 216 18.97 20.02 8.12
N VAL A 217 18.21 19.96 7.01
CA VAL A 217 17.85 21.16 6.23
C VAL A 217 17.07 22.16 7.09
N LYS A 218 16.13 21.70 7.92
CA LYS A 218 15.33 22.59 8.78
C LYS A 218 16.12 23.20 9.94
N GLN A 219 17.08 22.46 10.50
CA GLN A 219 17.84 22.91 11.68
C GLN A 219 19.09 23.71 11.31
N GLN A 220 19.76 23.34 10.23
CA GLN A 220 21.11 23.80 9.91
C GLN A 220 21.19 24.50 8.55
N GLY A 221 20.28 24.20 7.62
CA GLY A 221 20.25 24.82 6.29
C GLY A 221 20.74 23.89 5.18
N LEU A 222 20.76 24.42 3.96
CA LEU A 222 21.08 23.66 2.74
C LEU A 222 22.57 23.35 2.58
N ASP A 223 23.45 24.28 2.99
CA ASP A 223 24.89 24.11 2.84
C ASP A 223 25.41 22.99 3.75
N GLU A 224 24.98 22.98 5.01
CA GLU A 224 25.26 21.92 5.97
C GLU A 224 24.68 20.58 5.53
N PHE A 225 23.50 20.58 4.90
CA PHE A 225 22.95 19.37 4.29
C PHE A 225 23.86 18.82 3.19
N PHE A 226 24.40 19.65 2.29
CA PHE A 226 25.28 19.18 1.23
C PHE A 226 26.62 18.65 1.78
N GLU A 227 27.21 19.32 2.76
CA GLU A 227 28.43 18.83 3.40
C GLU A 227 28.18 17.52 4.16
N HIS A 228 27.03 17.41 4.84
CA HIS A 228 26.61 16.16 5.48
C HIS A 228 26.45 15.01 4.48
N GLU A 229 25.79 15.24 3.34
CA GLU A 229 25.61 14.21 2.31
C GLU A 229 26.93 13.78 1.67
N LYS A 230 27.86 14.73 1.47
CA LYS A 230 29.20 14.45 0.96
C LYS A 230 30.02 13.61 1.94
N ALA A 231 30.01 13.97 3.23
CA ALA A 231 30.70 13.24 4.28
C ALA A 231 30.13 11.83 4.49
N ASN A 232 28.81 11.66 4.35
CA ASN A 232 28.10 10.40 4.58
C ASN A 232 27.77 9.62 3.30
N VAL A 233 28.39 9.93 2.16
CA VAL A 233 28.02 9.35 0.86
C VAL A 233 28.07 7.81 0.82
N ASN A 234 28.91 7.19 1.65
CA ASN A 234 29.04 5.73 1.75
C ASN A 234 28.28 5.13 2.95
N LYS A 235 27.63 5.95 3.78
CA LYS A 235 26.80 5.52 4.89
C LYS A 235 25.34 5.45 4.42
N PRO A 236 24.70 4.27 4.43
CA PRO A 236 23.30 4.15 4.03
C PRO A 236 22.39 5.11 4.80
N LEU A 237 21.39 5.67 4.11
CA LEU A 237 20.31 6.40 4.77
C LEU A 237 19.49 5.44 5.64
N ALA A 238 18.94 5.93 6.75
CA ALA A 238 18.00 5.15 7.54
C ALA A 238 16.71 4.88 6.74
N GLN A 239 16.01 3.80 7.11
CA GLN A 239 14.84 3.34 6.37
C GLN A 239 13.59 4.16 6.68
N GLY A 240 12.83 4.48 5.63
CA GLY A 240 11.51 5.07 5.73
C GLY A 240 10.40 4.01 5.80
N PRO A 241 9.14 4.44 5.99
CA PRO A 241 8.00 3.55 6.21
C PRO A 241 7.70 2.65 5.00
N LEU A 242 7.97 3.09 3.77
CA LEU A 242 7.61 2.35 2.55
C LEU A 242 8.74 1.47 2.00
N LYS A 243 9.90 1.42 2.67
CA LYS A 243 11.02 0.54 2.25
C LYS A 243 10.57 -0.91 2.09
N CYS A 244 9.80 -1.45 3.04
CA CYS A 244 9.34 -2.83 3.00
C CYS A 244 8.47 -3.15 1.76
N PHE A 245 7.68 -2.17 1.30
CA PHE A 245 6.89 -2.32 0.09
C PHE A 245 7.77 -2.30 -1.17
N LEU A 246 8.79 -1.44 -1.22
CA LEU A 246 9.78 -1.47 -2.31
C LEU A 246 10.56 -2.79 -2.34
N GLU A 247 10.92 -3.35 -1.19
CA GLU A 247 11.55 -4.67 -1.09
C GLU A 247 10.66 -5.78 -1.67
N ALA A 248 9.36 -5.72 -1.39
CA ALA A 248 8.37 -6.64 -1.95
C ALA A 248 8.27 -6.52 -3.49
N LEU A 249 8.23 -5.29 -4.03
CA LEU A 249 8.26 -5.05 -5.47
C LEU A 249 9.56 -5.57 -6.11
N GLY A 250 10.71 -5.24 -5.53
CA GLY A 250 12.02 -5.68 -6.01
C GLY A 250 12.18 -7.20 -5.98
N LYS A 251 11.60 -7.88 -4.98
CA LYS A 251 11.54 -9.34 -4.92
C LYS A 251 10.80 -9.92 -6.12
N LEU A 252 9.64 -9.37 -6.48
CA LEU A 252 8.89 -9.84 -7.66
C LEU A 252 9.59 -9.48 -8.97
N GLN A 253 10.18 -8.29 -9.08
CA GLN A 253 10.97 -7.89 -10.26
C GLN A 253 12.09 -8.90 -10.55
N ARG A 254 12.83 -9.32 -9.52
CA ARG A 254 13.89 -10.34 -9.66
C ARG A 254 13.38 -11.67 -10.22
N LYS A 255 12.13 -12.08 -9.93
CA LYS A 255 11.53 -13.30 -10.52
C LYS A 255 11.32 -13.17 -12.03
N PHE A 256 11.01 -11.98 -12.54
CA PHE A 256 10.98 -11.73 -13.98
C PHE A 256 12.38 -11.72 -14.57
N TYR A 257 13.34 -11.11 -13.87
CA TYR A 257 14.72 -11.01 -14.34
C TYR A 257 15.36 -12.40 -14.50
N SER A 258 15.12 -13.33 -13.58
CA SER A 258 15.60 -14.71 -13.67
C SER A 258 14.99 -15.52 -14.82
N LYS A 259 13.95 -14.99 -15.50
CA LYS A 259 13.37 -15.55 -16.72
C LYS A 259 13.73 -14.76 -17.97
N ASN A 260 14.75 -13.90 -17.91
CA ASN A 260 15.16 -13.00 -18.98
C ASN A 260 14.09 -11.97 -19.39
N GLU A 261 13.10 -11.70 -18.52
CA GLU A 261 12.01 -10.75 -18.77
C GLU A 261 12.32 -9.37 -18.16
N ARG A 262 13.60 -8.98 -18.05
CA ARG A 262 13.99 -7.71 -17.42
C ARG A 262 13.41 -6.50 -18.16
N MET A 263 13.50 -6.49 -19.49
CA MET A 263 12.98 -5.38 -20.30
C MET A 263 11.44 -5.38 -20.41
N ASN A 264 10.81 -6.55 -20.28
CA ASN A 264 9.35 -6.71 -20.33
C ASN A 264 8.73 -6.89 -18.94
N CYS A 265 9.45 -6.52 -17.89
CA CYS A 265 8.98 -6.68 -16.52
C CYS A 265 7.70 -5.85 -16.35
N PRO A 266 6.59 -6.46 -15.88
CA PRO A 266 5.33 -5.75 -15.70
C PRO A 266 5.34 -4.86 -14.46
N ILE A 267 6.42 -4.85 -13.66
CA ILE A 267 6.60 -3.92 -12.54
C ILE A 267 7.69 -2.93 -12.91
N ARG A 268 7.36 -1.63 -12.85
CA ARG A 268 8.31 -0.53 -13.07
C ARG A 268 8.25 0.44 -11.91
N THR A 269 9.41 0.73 -11.33
CA THR A 269 9.57 1.55 -10.14
C THR A 269 10.30 2.86 -10.47
N PHE A 270 9.84 3.95 -9.87
CA PHE A 270 10.37 5.28 -10.12
C PHE A 270 10.73 5.94 -8.78
N LEU A 271 11.93 6.51 -8.69
CA LEU A 271 12.31 7.45 -7.64
C LEU A 271 12.14 8.86 -8.19
N VAL A 272 11.28 9.68 -7.58
CA VAL A 272 10.99 11.07 -7.98
C VAL A 272 11.29 11.98 -6.80
N THR A 273 12.54 12.45 -6.70
CA THR A 273 13.05 13.14 -5.50
C THR A 273 13.42 14.60 -5.77
N ALA A 274 13.14 15.47 -4.79
CA ALA A 274 13.58 16.86 -4.82
C ALA A 274 15.10 17.02 -4.67
N ARG A 275 15.84 15.97 -4.29
CA ARG A 275 17.30 15.97 -4.19
C ARG A 275 17.97 16.33 -5.51
N SER A 276 19.13 16.96 -5.41
CA SER A 276 20.01 17.21 -6.55
C SER A 276 20.87 15.99 -6.85
N ALA A 277 20.94 15.60 -8.13
CA ALA A 277 21.77 14.48 -8.58
C ALA A 277 23.26 14.68 -8.20
N ALA A 278 23.76 15.91 -8.38
CA ALA A 278 25.17 16.22 -8.23
C ALA A 278 25.63 16.25 -6.77
N SER A 279 24.82 16.80 -5.86
CA SER A 279 25.24 17.03 -4.47
C SER A 279 24.76 15.96 -3.48
N SER A 280 23.61 15.32 -3.71
CA SER A 280 22.96 14.42 -2.74
C SER A 280 22.42 13.12 -3.34
N GLY A 281 22.50 12.94 -4.66
CA GLY A 281 21.97 11.76 -5.34
C GLY A 281 22.81 10.49 -5.16
N ALA A 282 24.14 10.63 -5.01
CA ALA A 282 25.03 9.48 -4.91
C ALA A 282 24.74 8.59 -3.66
N ARG A 283 24.46 9.21 -2.50
CA ARG A 283 24.14 8.50 -1.26
C ARG A 283 22.84 7.70 -1.39
N VAL A 284 21.83 8.28 -2.04
CA VAL A 284 20.54 7.64 -2.33
C VAL A 284 20.73 6.36 -3.16
N LEU A 285 21.44 6.46 -4.29
CA LEU A 285 21.66 5.30 -5.17
C LEU A 285 22.51 4.22 -4.50
N LYS A 286 23.53 4.61 -3.71
CA LYS A 286 24.32 3.67 -2.92
C LYS A 286 23.51 2.98 -1.82
N THR A 287 22.59 3.71 -1.19
CA THR A 287 21.68 3.16 -0.18
C THR A 287 20.78 2.09 -0.79
N LEU A 288 20.09 2.38 -1.90
CA LEU A 288 19.25 1.41 -2.61
C LEU A 288 20.05 0.16 -3.00
N ARG A 289 21.26 0.35 -3.54
CA ARG A 289 22.17 -0.76 -3.87
C ARG A 289 22.54 -1.60 -2.65
N SER A 290 22.81 -0.96 -1.51
CA SER A 290 23.15 -1.67 -0.27
C SER A 290 22.00 -2.52 0.27
N TRP A 291 20.76 -2.14 -0.03
CA TRP A 291 19.56 -2.91 0.27
C TRP A 291 19.26 -4.00 -0.77
N GLY A 292 20.07 -4.11 -1.83
CA GLY A 292 19.79 -5.01 -2.95
C GLY A 292 18.54 -4.62 -3.74
N LEU A 293 18.18 -3.33 -3.71
CA LEU A 293 17.04 -2.77 -4.42
C LEU A 293 17.51 -2.00 -5.64
N GLU A 294 16.83 -2.27 -6.76
CA GLU A 294 17.05 -1.58 -8.02
C GLU A 294 15.78 -0.75 -8.30
N ILE A 295 15.98 0.50 -8.71
CA ILE A 295 14.93 1.37 -9.22
C ILE A 295 15.13 1.47 -10.72
N ASP A 296 14.05 1.33 -11.50
CA ASP A 296 14.14 1.35 -12.97
C ASP A 296 14.47 2.76 -13.48
N GLU A 297 13.88 3.79 -12.87
CA GLU A 297 14.12 5.20 -13.23
C GLU A 297 14.26 6.09 -11.99
N ALA A 298 15.39 6.79 -11.88
CA ALA A 298 15.63 7.74 -10.80
C ALA A 298 15.70 9.17 -11.37
N LEU A 299 14.73 10.00 -10.96
CA LEU A 299 14.57 11.39 -11.37
C LEU A 299 14.94 12.29 -10.19
N PHE A 300 16.00 13.06 -10.35
CA PHE A 300 16.51 14.03 -9.38
C PHE A 300 16.16 15.43 -9.83
N LEU A 301 15.30 16.11 -9.09
CA LEU A 301 14.66 17.35 -9.53
C LEU A 301 15.37 18.61 -9.04
N ALA A 302 16.28 18.50 -8.06
CA ALA A 302 16.95 19.65 -7.46
C ALA A 302 15.98 20.78 -7.07
N GLY A 303 14.83 20.42 -6.47
CA GLY A 303 13.76 21.34 -6.07
C GLY A 303 12.73 21.70 -7.15
N ALA A 304 12.91 21.26 -8.41
CA ALA A 304 11.91 21.46 -9.46
C ALA A 304 10.58 20.72 -9.14
N PRO A 305 9.43 21.20 -9.66
CA PRO A 305 8.14 20.58 -9.40
C PRO A 305 8.05 19.16 -9.99
N LYS A 306 7.45 18.23 -9.23
CA LYS A 306 7.28 16.82 -9.63
C LYS A 306 6.20 16.60 -10.69
N GLY A 307 5.18 17.46 -10.73
CA GLY A 307 3.99 17.34 -11.59
C GLY A 307 4.29 17.00 -13.07
N PRO A 308 5.12 17.80 -13.78
CA PRO A 308 5.42 17.55 -15.20
C PRO A 308 6.05 16.18 -15.48
N LEU A 309 6.87 15.67 -14.56
CA LEU A 309 7.46 14.33 -14.70
C LEU A 309 6.44 13.24 -14.42
N LEU A 310 5.54 13.44 -13.45
CA LEU A 310 4.45 12.50 -13.17
C LEU A 310 3.48 12.38 -14.36
N GLU A 311 3.21 13.45 -15.10
CA GLU A 311 2.43 13.39 -16.35
C GLU A 311 3.09 12.51 -17.42
N LYS A 312 4.42 12.48 -17.46
CA LYS A 312 5.18 11.66 -18.40
C LYS A 312 5.21 10.19 -17.95
N ILE A 313 5.45 9.97 -16.67
CA ILE A 313 5.57 8.63 -16.06
C ILE A 313 4.21 7.91 -16.08
N LYS A 314 3.13 8.66 -15.81
CA LYS A 314 1.77 8.14 -15.65
C LYS A 314 1.70 6.96 -14.65
N PRO A 315 2.11 7.17 -13.39
CA PRO A 315 2.15 6.07 -12.43
C PRO A 315 0.74 5.67 -11.99
N HIS A 316 0.58 4.40 -11.64
CA HIS A 316 -0.66 3.91 -11.02
C HIS A 316 -0.85 4.48 -9.61
N ILE A 317 0.26 4.78 -8.95
CA ILE A 317 0.28 5.41 -7.63
C ILE A 317 1.62 6.14 -7.45
N PHE A 318 1.57 7.35 -6.92
CA PHE A 318 2.71 8.15 -6.52
C PHE A 318 2.68 8.39 -5.01
N PHE A 319 3.74 8.05 -4.29
CA PHE A 319 3.87 8.24 -2.85
C PHE A 319 4.74 9.44 -2.51
N ASP A 320 4.25 10.30 -1.63
CA ASP A 320 4.97 11.49 -1.16
C ASP A 320 4.54 11.82 0.28
N ASP A 321 5.43 12.36 1.09
CA ASP A 321 5.14 12.77 2.47
C ASP A 321 4.59 14.19 2.57
N GLN A 322 4.72 15.01 1.53
CA GLN A 322 4.33 16.43 1.56
C GLN A 322 3.04 16.69 0.80
N MET A 323 2.05 17.27 1.48
CA MET A 323 0.75 17.58 0.87
C MET A 323 0.86 18.49 -0.37
N PHE A 324 1.84 19.40 -0.41
CA PHE A 324 2.06 20.26 -1.59
C PHE A 324 2.41 19.45 -2.85
N HIS A 325 3.21 18.38 -2.71
CA HIS A 325 3.52 17.49 -3.83
C HIS A 325 2.33 16.60 -4.21
N ILE A 326 1.53 16.19 -3.23
CA ILE A 326 0.28 15.46 -3.44
C ILE A 326 -0.72 16.30 -4.24
N GLU A 327 -0.96 17.55 -3.83
CA GLU A 327 -1.82 18.51 -4.52
C GLU A 327 -1.36 18.71 -5.97
N GLY A 328 -0.09 19.06 -6.17
CA GLY A 328 0.48 19.25 -7.51
C GLY A 328 0.40 18.00 -8.40
N ALA A 329 0.53 16.80 -7.84
CA ALA A 329 0.33 15.55 -8.58
C ALA A 329 -1.13 15.31 -8.97
N THR A 330 -2.07 15.64 -8.07
CA THR A 330 -3.51 15.48 -8.36
C THR A 330 -4.01 16.46 -9.41
N GLU A 331 -3.46 17.68 -9.47
CA GLU A 331 -3.76 18.68 -10.51
C GLU A 331 -3.37 18.17 -11.90
N THR A 332 -2.28 17.43 -12.00
CA THR A 332 -1.81 16.86 -13.27
C THR A 332 -2.52 15.56 -13.67
N GLY A 333 -3.45 15.07 -12.85
CA GLY A 333 -4.21 13.85 -13.11
C GLY A 333 -3.59 12.57 -12.53
N THR A 334 -2.53 12.70 -11.73
CA THR A 334 -1.84 11.56 -11.11
C THR A 334 -2.57 11.11 -9.85
N ILE A 335 -2.69 9.79 -9.64
CA ILE A 335 -3.17 9.23 -8.38
C ILE A 335 -2.06 9.33 -7.34
N ALA A 336 -2.26 10.19 -6.34
CA ALA A 336 -1.26 10.49 -5.32
C ALA A 336 -1.65 9.90 -3.96
N ALA A 337 -0.65 9.50 -3.19
CA ALA A 337 -0.78 8.80 -1.93
C ALA A 337 0.12 9.45 -0.87
N HIS A 338 -0.50 10.16 0.07
CA HIS A 338 0.21 10.87 1.13
C HIS A 338 0.68 9.91 2.22
N VAL A 339 1.97 9.97 2.56
CA VAL A 339 2.58 9.20 3.64
C VAL A 339 2.80 10.15 4.83
N PRO A 340 1.94 10.14 5.86
CA PRO A 340 2.06 11.06 6.99
C PRO A 340 3.19 10.62 7.94
N TYR A 341 4.44 10.79 7.50
CA TYR A 341 5.65 10.42 8.22
C TYR A 341 6.66 11.57 8.24
N GLY A 342 7.52 11.58 9.27
CA GLY A 342 8.63 12.52 9.39
C GLY A 342 8.27 13.87 10.01
N ILE A 343 9.31 14.69 10.25
CA ILE A 343 9.19 16.03 10.82
C ILE A 343 8.38 16.99 9.94
N GLY A 344 8.32 16.74 8.62
CA GLY A 344 7.43 17.40 7.65
C GLY A 344 6.00 17.57 8.14
N GLN A 345 5.46 16.56 8.82
CA GLN A 345 4.06 16.55 9.29
C GLN A 345 3.76 17.57 10.38
N LYS A 346 4.79 18.14 11.04
CA LYS A 346 4.62 19.19 12.06
C LYS A 346 4.55 20.60 11.48
N TYR A 347 4.66 20.73 10.16
CA TYR A 347 4.72 22.03 9.48
C TYR A 347 3.70 22.07 8.34
N HIS A 348 2.92 23.16 8.26
CA HIS A 348 2.07 23.45 7.10
C HIS A 348 2.63 24.67 6.37
N LYS A 349 2.97 24.53 5.07
CA LYS A 349 3.61 25.59 4.26
C LYS A 349 4.85 26.21 4.94
N GLY A 350 5.67 25.38 5.59
CA GLY A 350 6.88 25.81 6.29
C GLY A 350 6.64 26.50 7.64
N LYS A 351 5.39 26.65 8.10
CA LYS A 351 5.06 27.16 9.44
C LYS A 351 4.74 26.01 10.39
N LEU A 352 5.24 26.09 11.63
CA LEU A 352 4.97 25.10 12.67
C LEU A 352 3.47 25.01 12.94
N ILE A 353 2.92 23.80 13.04
CA ILE A 353 1.57 23.58 13.51
C ILE A 353 1.61 23.70 15.04
N GLU A 354 1.10 24.81 15.57
CA GLU A 354 0.94 24.98 17.02
C GLU A 354 -0.06 23.92 17.53
N GLN A 355 0.35 23.12 18.52
CA GLN A 355 -0.59 22.25 19.23
C GLN A 355 -1.51 23.13 20.09
N PRO A 356 -2.82 22.86 20.19
CA PRO A 356 -3.65 23.56 21.17
C PRO A 356 -3.07 23.31 22.57
N GLU A 357 -2.79 24.38 23.30
CA GLU A 357 -2.28 24.32 24.67
C GLU A 357 -3.20 23.42 25.49
N LYS A 358 -2.61 22.37 26.09
CA LYS A 358 -3.31 21.61 27.14
C LYS A 358 -3.60 22.59 28.27
N GLN A 359 -4.85 23.03 28.36
CA GLN A 359 -5.34 23.70 29.55
C GLN A 359 -5.11 22.77 30.74
N LYS A 360 -4.31 23.27 31.69
CA LYS A 360 -3.95 22.60 32.94
C LYS A 360 -5.16 22.37 33.84
#